data_AF-A0AAU5ZTP0-F1
#
_entry.id   AF-A0AAU5ZTP0-F1
#
_cell.length_a   1.000
_cell.length_b   1.000
_cell.length_c   1.000
_cell.angle_alpha   90.00
_cell.angle_beta   90.00
_cell.angle_gamma   90.00
#
_symmetry.space_group_name_H-M   'P 1'
#
loop_
_entity.id
_entity.type
_entity.pdbx_description
1 polymer ?
#
loop_
_entity_poly.entity_id
_entity_poly.type
_entity_poly.pdbx_seq_one_letter_code
_entity_poly.pdbx_strand_id
1 'polypeptide(L)' 'MLDHRLVQTAVIGHQNSDHPVILPMDAWELDRWRKAHPNCSYWCGLQLGGCGGELSDRR' A
#
# COMPACT_ATOMS: atom_id res chain seq x y z
N MET A 1 4.22 -4.96 25.64
CA MET A 1 3.30 -4.10 24.87
C MET A 1 3.63 -4.31 23.41
N LEU A 2 2.89 -5.19 22.72
CA LEU A 2 3.11 -5.38 21.29
C LEU A 2 2.51 -4.18 20.57
N ASP A 3 3.30 -3.58 19.68
CA ASP A 3 2.78 -2.58 18.76
C ASP A 3 1.89 -3.30 17.74
N HIS A 4 0.58 -3.03 17.81
CA HIS A 4 -0.43 -3.59 16.91
C HIS A 4 -0.69 -2.69 15.70
N ARG A 5 0.14 -1.66 15.47
CA ARG A 5 -0.02 -0.80 14.29
C ARG A 5 0.47 -1.60 13.10
N LEU A 6 -0.47 -2.17 12.38
CA LEU A 6 -0.23 -2.63 11.03
C LEU A 6 0.20 -1.37 10.24
N VAL A 7 1.46 -1.28 9.86
CA VAL A 7 1.92 -0.28 8.91
C VAL A 7 1.91 -0.95 7.55
N GLN A 8 0.96 -0.60 6.69
CA GLN A 8 0.91 -1.13 5.34
C GLN A 8 1.84 -0.31 4.44
N THR A 9 3.13 -0.65 4.49
CA THR A 9 4.11 -0.10 3.55
C THR A 9 3.92 -0.75 2.19
N ALA A 10 3.69 0.06 1.18
CA ALA A 10 3.56 -0.34 -0.22
C ALA A 10 4.57 0.45 -1.08
N VAL A 11 4.70 0.08 -2.35
CA VAL A 11 5.37 0.91 -3.37
C VAL A 11 4.37 1.27 -4.47
N ILE A 12 4.53 2.43 -5.09
CA ILE A 12 3.62 2.93 -6.12
C ILE A 12 4.07 2.52 -7.54
N GLY A 13 3.13 2.30 -8.46
CA GLY A 13 3.41 2.01 -9.87
C GLY A 13 3.75 0.55 -10.17
N HIS A 14 4.77 -0.04 -9.52
CA HIS A 14 5.15 -1.44 -9.74
C HIS A 14 5.93 -2.05 -8.57
N GLN A 15 5.98 -3.38 -8.49
CA GLN A 15 6.63 -4.14 -7.40
C GLN A 15 8.13 -3.80 -7.15
N ASN A 16 8.85 -3.32 -8.16
CA ASN A 16 10.26 -2.92 -8.07
C ASN A 16 10.46 -1.41 -7.85
N SER A 17 9.41 -0.65 -7.54
CA SER A 17 9.51 0.80 -7.40
C SER A 17 10.29 1.15 -6.13
N ASP A 18 11.10 2.20 -6.23
CA ASP A 18 11.88 2.79 -5.15
C ASP A 18 11.09 3.85 -4.36
N HIS A 19 9.80 4.01 -4.68
CA HIS A 19 8.94 5.02 -4.09
C HIS A 19 7.93 4.39 -3.10
N PRO A 20 8.32 4.26 -1.82
CA PRO A 20 7.45 3.68 -0.80
C PRO A 20 6.35 4.67 -0.39
N VAL A 21 5.19 4.12 -0.02
CA VAL A 21 4.05 4.85 0.53
C VAL A 21 3.48 4.08 1.72
N ILE A 22 2.92 4.81 2.68
CA ILE A 22 2.17 4.21 3.79
C ILE A 22 0.69 4.32 3.45
N LEU A 23 0.05 3.19 3.22
CA LEU A 23 -1.39 3.16 2.97
C LEU A 23 -2.16 3.30 4.29
N PRO A 24 -3.29 4.04 4.30
CA PRO A 24 -4.17 4.07 5.45
C PRO A 24 -4.68 2.67 5.79
N MET A 25 -4.74 2.35 7.08
CA MET A 25 -5.27 1.08 7.57
C MET A 25 -6.80 1.08 7.69
N ASP A 26 -7.39 2.26 7.93
CA ASP A 26 -8.83 2.43 7.96
C ASP A 26 -9.40 2.34 6.54
N ALA A 27 -10.46 1.55 6.38
CA ALA A 27 -11.05 1.28 5.07
C ALA A 27 -11.63 2.55 4.41
N TRP A 28 -12.18 3.46 5.21
CA TRP A 28 -12.75 4.71 4.71
C TRP A 28 -11.66 5.70 4.30
N GLU A 29 -10.57 5.77 5.07
CA GLU A 29 -9.41 6.58 4.68
C GLU A 29 -8.71 6.02 3.43
N LEU A 30 -8.60 4.70 3.31
CA LEU A 30 -8.04 4.05 2.12
C LEU A 30 -8.90 4.32 0.87
N ASP A 31 -10.22 4.25 0.99
CA ASP A 31 -11.14 4.60 -0.11
C ASP A 31 -10.98 6.06 -0.55
N ARG A 32 -10.91 7.00 0.41
CA ARG A 32 -10.62 8.42 0.11
C ARG A 32 -9.27 8.60 -0.57
N TRP A 33 -8.24 7.91 -0.10
CA TRP A 33 -6.90 7.95 -0.68
C TRP A 33 -6.89 7.48 -2.13
N ARG A 34 -7.57 6.36 -2.43
CA ARG A 34 -7.69 5.81 -3.79
C ARG A 34 -8.44 6.76 -4.72
N LYS A 35 -9.52 7.38 -4.25
CA LYS A 35 -10.27 8.39 -5.01
C LYS A 35 -9.43 9.62 -5.33
N ALA A 36 -8.53 10.03 -4.43
CA ALA A 36 -7.61 11.13 -4.66
C ALA A 36 -6.45 10.77 -5.61
N HIS A 37 -6.13 9.48 -5.76
CA HIS A 37 -5.01 8.98 -6.57
C HIS A 37 -5.46 7.90 -7.58
N PRO A 38 -6.36 8.24 -8.53
CA PRO A 38 -7.04 7.24 -9.36
C PRO A 38 -6.12 6.48 -10.32
N ASN A 39 -4.97 7.06 -10.68
CA ASN A 39 -4.02 6.47 -11.62
C ASN A 39 -2.85 5.74 -10.94
N CYS A 40 -2.92 5.54 -9.62
CA CYS A 40 -1.87 4.90 -8.86
C CYS A 40 -2.21 3.44 -8.56
N SER A 41 -1.33 2.54 -8.98
CA SER A 41 -1.31 1.14 -8.52
C SER A 41 -0.38 1.02 -7.32
N TYR A 42 -0.66 0.10 -6.41
CA TYR A 42 0.11 -0.09 -5.18
C TYR A 42 0.52 -1.56 -5.07
N TRP A 43 1.74 -1.80 -4.63
CA TRP A 43 2.34 -3.13 -4.68
C TRP A 43 3.07 -3.46 -3.38
N CYS A 44 3.10 -4.75 -3.04
CA CYS A 44 3.96 -5.28 -2.00
C CYS A 44 5.41 -5.26 -2.49
N GLY A 45 6.17 -4.22 -2.16
CA GLY A 45 7.46 -3.93 -2.77
C GLY A 45 8.52 -5.01 -2.55
N LEU A 46 9.13 -5.50 -3.62
CA LEU A 46 10.18 -6.54 -3.54
C LEU A 46 11.44 -6.03 -2.84
N GLN A 47 11.82 -4.77 -3.05
CA GLN A 47 12.96 -4.14 -2.38
C GLN A 47 12.73 -3.96 -0.86
N LEU A 48 11.48 -4.02 -0.41
CA LEU A 48 11.10 -3.98 1.00
C LEU A 48 11.02 -5.40 1.62
N GLY A 49 11.38 -6.44 0.88
CA GLY A 49 11.21 -7.84 1.29
C GLY A 49 9.78 -8.36 1.12
N GLY A 50 8.93 -7.64 0.36
CA GLY A 50 7.56 -8.04 0.03
C GLY A 50 7.47 -9.15 -1.01
N CYS A 51 6.25 -9.59 -1.31
CA CYS A 51 5.99 -10.71 -2.23
C CYS A 51 5.80 -10.30 -3.70
N GLY A 52 5.75 -9.00 -4.01
CA GLY A 52 5.50 -8.48 -5.36
C GLY A 52 4.03 -8.47 -5.79
N GLY A 53 3.10 -8.89 -4.94
CA GLY A 53 1.68 -8.85 -5.25
C GLY A 53 1.15 -7.42 -5.37
N GLU A 54 0.27 -7.17 -6.34
CA GLU A 54 -0.51 -5.93 -6.41
C GLU A 54 -1.50 -5.87 -5.24
N LEU A 55 -1.52 -4.74 -4.54
CA LEU A 55 -2.40 -4.47 -3.41
C LEU A 55 -3.72 -3.92 -3.93
N SER A 56 -4.74 -4.76 -3.89
CA SER A 56 -6.14 -4.39 -4.11
C SER A 56 -6.85 -4.16 -2.77
N ASP A 57 -7.91 -3.37 -2.82
CA ASP A 57 -8.89 -3.28 -1.75
C ASP A 57 -9.71 -4.57 -1.69
N ARG A 58 -9.96 -5.05 -0.47
CA ARG A 58 -10.90 -6.15 -0.25
C ARG A 58 -12.30 -5.54 -0.22
N ARG A 59 -12.91 -5.43 -1.40
CA ARG A 59 -14.28 -4.94 -1.54
C ARG A 59 -15.30 -5.98 -1.04
#